data_AF-A0A1F7SMS5-F1
#
_entry.id   AF-A0A1F7SMS5-F1
#
_cell.length_a   1.000
_cell.length_b   1.000
_cell.length_c   1.000
_cell.angle_alpha   90.00
_cell.angle_beta   90.00
_cell.angle_gamma   90.00
#
_symmetry.space_group_name_H-M   'P 1'
#
loop_
_entity.id
_entity.type
_entity.pdbx_description
1 polymer ?
#
loop_
_entity_poly.entity_id
_entity_poly.type
_entity_poly.pdbx_seq_one_letter_code
_entity_poly.pdbx_strand_id
1 'polypeptide(L)' 'MKKNKQKGMTILEASDFFDEHDIFELNNVKEVTDIKFNLQKKKYVGLDMDLFKKIRSKAKKLHKNEDLLIQEWLMEKVG' A
#
# COMPACT_ATOMS: atom_id res chain seq x y z
N MET A 1 -29.81 -6.53 24.23
CA MET A 1 -29.77 -7.40 23.04
C MET A 1 -28.35 -7.94 22.90
N LYS A 2 -28.15 -9.26 23.04
CA LYS A 2 -26.83 -9.90 22.91
C LYS A 2 -26.37 -9.79 21.45
N LYS A 3 -25.21 -9.19 21.20
CA LYS A 3 -24.59 -9.15 19.86
C LYS A 3 -24.14 -10.57 19.52
N ASN A 4 -24.85 -11.26 18.64
CA ASN A 4 -24.38 -12.53 18.07
C ASN A 4 -23.08 -12.25 17.33
N LYS A 5 -21.95 -12.72 17.88
CA LYS A 5 -20.67 -12.74 17.20
C LYS A 5 -20.81 -13.79 16.09
N GLN A 6 -21.11 -13.36 14.86
CA GLN A 6 -21.12 -14.26 13.72
C GLN A 6 -19.75 -14.94 13.67
N LYS A 7 -19.75 -16.27 13.80
CA LYS A 7 -18.54 -17.06 13.70
C LYS A 7 -18.09 -16.95 12.24
N GLY A 8 -17.07 -16.13 12.00
CA GLY A 8 -16.53 -15.93 10.66
C GLY A 8 -15.97 -17.24 10.14
N MET A 9 -16.24 -17.53 8.87
CA MET A 9 -15.65 -18.66 8.16
C MET A 9 -14.14 -18.48 8.12
N THR A 10 -13.41 -19.54 8.44
CA THR A 10 -11.95 -19.56 8.30
C THR A 10 -11.56 -19.69 6.82
N ILE A 11 -10.32 -19.31 6.50
CA ILE A 11 -9.82 -19.40 5.12
C ILE A 11 -9.85 -20.85 4.59
N LEU A 12 -9.59 -21.83 5.47
CA LEU A 12 -9.63 -23.25 5.12
C LEU A 12 -11.06 -23.69 4.79
N GLU A 13 -12.03 -23.37 5.64
CA GLU A 13 -13.44 -23.67 5.39
C GLU A 13 -13.92 -23.02 4.08
N ALA A 14 -13.47 -21.79 3.78
CA ALA A 14 -13.76 -21.11 2.52
C ALA A 14 -13.10 -21.81 1.32
N SER A 15 -11.86 -22.28 1.45
CA SER A 15 -11.16 -23.02 0.41
C SER A 15 -11.89 -24.32 0.06
N ASP A 16 -12.21 -25.12 1.07
CA ASP A 16 -12.91 -26.40 0.90
C ASP A 16 -14.28 -26.19 0.22
N PHE A 17 -14.99 -25.12 0.59
CA PHE A 17 -16.27 -24.76 -0.03
C PHE A 17 -16.13 -24.43 -1.53
N PHE A 18 -15.09 -23.71 -1.94
CA PHE A 18 -14.87 -23.37 -3.35
C PHE A 18 -14.25 -24.50 -4.18
N ASP A 19 -13.59 -25.46 -3.53
CA ASP A 19 -13.13 -26.69 -4.19
C ASP A 19 -14.31 -27.63 -4.53
N GLU A 20 -15.35 -27.66 -3.70
CA GLU A 20 -16.55 -28.48 -3.91
C GLU A 20 -17.66 -27.79 -4.72
N HIS A 21 -17.69 -26.45 -4.74
CA HIS A 21 -18.74 -25.68 -5.42
C HIS A 21 -18.17 -24.82 -6.55
N ASP A 22 -18.62 -25.08 -7.77
CA ASP A 22 -18.30 -24.23 -8.91
C ASP A 22 -19.07 -22.89 -8.81
N ILE A 23 -18.32 -21.81 -8.62
CA ILE A 23 -18.83 -20.44 -8.56
C ILE A 23 -19.51 -20.00 -9.86
N PHE A 24 -19.26 -20.70 -10.97
CA PHE A 24 -19.85 -20.42 -12.28
C PHE A 24 -21.18 -21.14 -12.52
N GLU A 25 -21.57 -22.11 -11.68
CA GLU A 25 -22.88 -22.78 -11.76
C GLU A 25 -24.03 -21.91 -11.21
N LEU A 26 -23.71 -20.82 -10.52
CA LEU A 26 -24.68 -19.89 -9.97
C LEU A 26 -25.04 -18.81 -11.00
N ASN A 27 -26.20 -18.98 -11.65
CA ASN A 27 -26.78 -18.02 -12.62
C ASN A 27 -27.02 -16.58 -12.09
N ASN A 28 -26.76 -16.33 -10.79
CA ASN A 28 -26.92 -15.03 -10.13
C ASN A 28 -25.60 -14.29 -9.88
N VAL A 29 -24.44 -14.85 -10.27
CA VAL A 29 -23.15 -14.18 -10.17
C VAL A 29 -22.93 -13.36 -11.45
N LYS A 30 -22.85 -12.04 -11.33
CA LYS A 30 -22.45 -11.15 -12.43
C LYS A 30 -20.97 -10.82 -12.29
N GLU A 31 -20.21 -11.02 -13.36
CA GLU A 31 -18.85 -10.52 -13.48
C GLU A 31 -18.85 -8.99 -13.27
N VAL A 32 -18.12 -8.51 -12.27
CA VAL A 32 -18.06 -7.08 -11.94
C VAL A 32 -16.93 -6.45 -12.75
N THR A 33 -17.25 -5.90 -13.91
CA THR A 33 -16.29 -5.23 -14.81
C THR A 33 -15.91 -3.82 -14.35
N ASP A 34 -16.53 -3.30 -13.29
CA ASP A 34 -16.40 -1.91 -12.85
C ASP A 34 -15.20 -1.64 -11.92
N ILE A 35 -14.33 -2.63 -11.70
CA ILE A 35 -13.14 -2.45 -10.87
C ILE A 35 -12.06 -1.71 -11.67
N LYS A 36 -12.05 -0.38 -11.55
CA LYS A 36 -10.99 0.47 -12.10
C LYS A 36 -9.84 0.60 -11.10
N PHE A 37 -8.75 -0.13 -11.33
CA PHE A 37 -7.50 0.06 -10.59
C PHE A 37 -6.83 1.38 -11.02
N ASN A 38 -6.88 2.39 -10.17
CA ASN A 38 -6.13 3.63 -10.39
C ASN A 38 -4.70 3.48 -9.83
N LEU A 39 -3.83 2.80 -10.58
CA LEU A 39 -2.44 2.61 -10.21
C LEU A 39 -1.66 3.92 -10.44
N GLN A 40 -1.56 4.74 -9.39
CA GLN A 40 -0.67 5.90 -9.41
C GLN A 40 0.79 5.43 -9.36
N LYS A 41 1.55 5.67 -10.44
CA LYS A 41 3.00 5.49 -10.43
C LYS A 41 3.61 6.45 -9.41
N LYS A 42 4.08 5.92 -8.28
CA LYS A 42 4.95 6.67 -7.37
C LYS A 42 6.30 6.89 -8.06
N LYS A 43 6.71 8.15 -8.22
CA LYS A 43 8.07 8.48 -8.66
C LYS A 43 9.01 8.25 -7.48
N TYR A 44 9.79 7.17 -7.54
CA TYR A 44 10.87 6.93 -6.59
C TYR A 44 12.12 7.63 -7.11
N VAL A 45 12.69 8.52 -6.30
CA VAL A 45 13.99 9.13 -6.57
C VAL A 45 15.00 8.42 -5.68
N GLY A 46 15.90 7.64 -6.31
CA GLY A 46 17.01 7.03 -5.60
C GLY A 46 17.97 8.11 -5.14
N LEU A 47 18.27 8.15 -3.84
CA LEU A 47 19.23 9.09 -3.28
C LEU A 47 20.59 8.41 -3.15
N ASP A 48 21.63 9.05 -3.68
CA ASP A 48 22.99 8.57 -3.51
C ASP A 48 23.41 8.57 -2.02
N MET A 49 24.17 7.56 -1.61
CA MET A 49 24.54 7.37 -0.20
C MET A 49 25.48 8.46 0.31
N ASP A 50 26.34 9.03 -0.55
CA ASP A 50 27.21 10.12 -0.14
C ASP A 50 26.46 11.44 -0.06
N LEU A 51 25.45 11.64 -0.91
CA LEU A 51 24.49 12.73 -0.75
C LEU A 51 23.71 12.60 0.56
N PHE A 52 23.22 11.40 0.89
CA PHE A 52 22.50 11.15 2.15
C PHE A 52 23.36 11.50 3.38
N LYS A 53 24.64 11.08 3.40
CA LYS A 53 25.58 11.43 4.48
C LYS A 53 25.74 12.95 4.65
N LYS A 54 25.81 13.70 3.55
CA LYS A 54 25.92 15.18 3.57
C LYS A 54 24.65 15.81 4.13
N ILE A 55 23.48 15.36 3.70
CA ILE A 55 22.18 15.85 4.20
C ILE A 55 22.06 15.56 5.69
N ARG A 56 22.37 14.35 6.12
CA ARG A 56 22.37 13.93 7.53
C ARG A 56 23.29 14.78 8.41
N SER A 57 24.51 15.04 7.95
CA SER A 57 25.44 15.92 8.67
C SER A 57 24.90 17.34 8.83
N LYS A 58 24.27 17.88 7.76
CA LYS A 58 23.61 19.20 7.80
C LYS A 58 22.39 19.22 8.72
N ALA A 59 21.55 18.19 8.68
CA ALA A 59 20.38 18.06 9.53
C ALA A 59 20.76 18.11 11.02
N LYS A 60 21.81 17.38 11.39
CA LYS A 60 22.36 17.39 12.75
C LYS A 60 22.85 18.78 13.17
N LYS A 61 23.54 19.51 12.28
CA LYS A 61 24.01 20.88 12.55
C LYS A 61 22.87 21.89 12.68
N LEU A 62 21.80 21.70 11.93
CA LEU A 62 20.64 22.59 11.90
C LEU A 62 19.57 22.22 12.93
N HIS A 63 19.77 21.15 13.70
CA HIS A 63 18.76 20.57 14.61
C HIS A 63 17.40 20.34 13.92
N LYS A 64 17.43 19.96 12.64
CA LYS A 64 16.24 19.66 11.83
C LYS A 64 16.16 18.17 11.54
N ASN A 65 14.95 17.70 11.21
CA ASN A 65 14.77 16.34 10.74
C ASN A 65 15.44 16.15 9.36
N GLU A 66 16.10 15.01 9.18
CA GLU A 66 16.77 14.59 7.94
C GLU A 66 15.75 14.53 6.78
N ASP A 67 14.57 13.97 7.03
CA ASP A 67 13.49 13.83 6.03
C ASP A 67 13.00 15.18 5.49
N LEU A 68 12.92 16.20 6.35
CA LEU A 68 12.52 17.55 5.98
C LEU A 68 13.50 18.17 4.98
N LEU A 69 14.81 18.01 5.23
CA LEU A 69 15.85 18.50 4.34
C LEU A 69 15.91 17.72 3.02
N ILE A 70 15.62 16.42 3.04
CA ILE A 70 15.49 15.62 1.82
C ILE A 70 14.32 16.12 0.98
N GLN A 71 13.17 16.40 1.61
CA GLN A 71 11.99 16.89 0.91
C GLN A 71 12.19 18.30 0.32
N GLU A 72 12.80 19.22 1.08
CA GLU A 72 13.20 20.56 0.59
C GLU A 72 14.11 20.43 -0.64
N TRP A 73 15.14 19.58 -0.56
CA TRP A 73 16.07 19.34 -1.67
C TRP A 73 15.40 18.72 -2.90
N LEU A 74 14.50 17.76 -2.71
CA LEU A 74 13.75 17.13 -3.80
C LEU A 74 12.83 18.15 -4.49
N MET A 75 12.18 19.05 -3.75
CA MET A 75 11.36 20.10 -4.33
C MET A 75 12.17 21.09 -5.17
N GLU A 76 13.39 21.43 -4.74
CA GLU A 76 14.27 22.34 -5.50
C GLU A 76 14.88 21.72 -6.77
N LYS A 77 15.06 20.39 -6.80
CA LYS A 77 15.82 19.71 -7.89
C LYS A 77 14.96 18.90 -8.86
N VAL A 78 13.79 18.47 -8.44
CA VAL A 78 12.90 17.58 -9.23
C VAL A 78 11.55 18.25 -9.55
N GLY A 79 11.18 19.30 -8.82
CA GLY A 79 10.03 20.16 -9.12
C GLY A 79 10.29 21.07 -10.31
#